data_AF-A0A7L2SJW7-F1
#
_entry.id   AF-A0A7L2SJW7-F1
#
_cell.length_a   1.000
_cell.length_b   1.000
_cell.length_c   1.000
_cell.angle_alpha   90.00
_cell.angle_beta   90.00
_cell.angle_gamma   90.00
#
_symmetry.space_group_name_H-M   'P 1'
#
loop_
_entity.id
_entity.type
_entity.pdbx_description
1 polymer ?
#
loop_
_entity_poly.entity_id
_entity_poly.type
_entity_poly.pdbx_seq_one_letter_code
_entity_poly.pdbx_strand_id
1 'polypeptide(L)'
;DSGYFMHFNTSAGREGSTAVLESRILYPKRGFQCLQFYLYNSSNKGDRLNVWVREYTSANPNGSPETYWQLHHVSLNVTSKFRVVFQGVRGSGLSNGGLSIDDINLSETQCPHHVWHIRNFTHLLNTSPAGRDGIIYSPPFYSSKGYAFQVRLYVNGTSDNPFNLGIYLSLISGANDDHLQWPCPWQQGTMILLDQHPDIRQRMSNQRSVTTDPLKLSESSPNYTWDRPDKVGSEATFPNGTKYMRGPGVGTSAFLTHERLRSRNFIKEDGVYILLTMEDISHLLRTEPSVPPTAVTTRKIPAFCPDNPCENDGVCIMVNREPVCRCPAGDNWWYMGKKCERKGSTRENTVIAVSSTITVFVVMLIVTITTAVCLKKKYKQGRENKDSLTLEE
;
A
#
# COMPACT_ATOMS: atom_id res chain seq x y z
N ASP A 1 -19.34 15.79 9.78
CA ASP A 1 -19.34 14.32 9.85
C ASP A 1 -19.24 13.84 11.28
N SER A 2 -20.05 12.86 11.63
CA SER A 2 -19.99 12.14 12.90
C SER A 2 -19.28 10.81 12.66
N GLY A 3 -18.14 10.58 13.33
CA GLY A 3 -17.37 9.34 13.24
C GLY A 3 -17.77 8.34 14.34
N TYR A 4 -17.51 7.05 14.09
CA TYR A 4 -17.75 5.97 15.05
C TYR A 4 -16.52 5.07 15.11
N PHE A 5 -16.25 4.52 16.29
CA PHE A 5 -15.19 3.56 16.54
C PHE A 5 -15.69 2.45 17.46
N MET A 6 -14.99 1.32 17.48
CA MET A 6 -15.29 0.23 18.42
C MET A 6 -14.54 0.45 19.73
N HIS A 7 -15.23 0.33 20.86
CA HIS A 7 -14.64 0.56 22.18
C HIS A 7 -14.86 -0.62 23.13
N PHE A 8 -13.76 -1.12 23.69
CA PHE A 8 -13.77 -2.05 24.82
C PHE A 8 -13.51 -1.27 26.10
N ASN A 9 -14.58 -1.04 26.87
CA ASN A 9 -14.52 -0.35 28.14
C ASN A 9 -13.88 -1.24 29.22
N THR A 10 -12.76 -0.78 29.76
CA THR A 10 -12.00 -1.45 30.83
C THR A 10 -12.13 -0.73 32.16
N SER A 11 -13.03 0.24 32.32
CA SER A 11 -13.26 0.89 33.61
C SER A 11 -14.02 -0.02 34.57
N ALA A 12 -14.97 -0.81 34.05
CA ALA A 12 -15.66 -1.88 34.77
C ALA A 12 -15.09 -3.27 34.43
N GLY A 13 -15.40 -4.28 35.24
CA GLY A 13 -15.00 -5.67 35.02
C GLY A 13 -13.80 -6.12 35.84
N ARG A 14 -13.63 -7.45 35.96
CA ARG A 14 -12.54 -8.08 36.71
C ARG A 14 -11.28 -8.14 35.85
N GLU A 15 -10.11 -8.14 36.48
CA GLU A 15 -8.86 -8.48 35.80
C GLU A 15 -9.01 -9.79 35.00
N GLY A 16 -8.47 -9.82 33.78
CA GLY A 16 -8.60 -10.94 32.86
C GLY A 16 -9.92 -10.99 32.09
N SER A 17 -10.86 -10.08 32.33
CA SER A 17 -12.09 -9.98 31.52
C SER A 17 -11.75 -9.65 30.08
N THR A 18 -12.45 -10.30 29.13
CA THR A 18 -12.15 -10.16 27.70
C THR A 18 -13.37 -9.79 26.89
N ALA A 19 -13.19 -9.01 25.82
CA ALA A 19 -14.18 -8.83 24.77
C ALA A 19 -13.57 -9.21 23.42
N VAL A 20 -14.36 -9.84 22.56
CA VAL A 20 -13.92 -10.34 21.26
C VAL A 20 -14.69 -9.66 20.14
N LEU A 21 -13.98 -9.14 19.15
CA LEU A 21 -14.49 -8.61 17.90
C LEU A 21 -13.92 -9.43 16.75
N GLU A 22 -14.79 -10.05 15.96
CA GLU A 22 -14.39 -10.91 14.83
C GLU A 22 -14.76 -10.27 13.49
N SER A 23 -13.88 -10.44 12.50
CA SER A 23 -14.23 -10.14 11.12
C SER A 23 -15.25 -11.15 10.57
N ARG A 24 -15.86 -10.80 9.43
CA ARG A 24 -16.47 -11.81 8.54
C ARG A 24 -15.41 -12.84 8.09
N ILE A 25 -15.86 -13.93 7.48
CA ILE A 25 -14.94 -14.87 6.81
C ILE A 25 -14.31 -14.18 5.60
N LEU A 26 -12.99 -14.28 5.51
CA LEU A 26 -12.13 -13.72 4.47
C LEU A 26 -11.55 -14.86 3.64
N TYR A 27 -11.33 -14.61 2.36
CA TYR A 27 -10.87 -15.59 1.38
C TYR A 27 -9.57 -15.08 0.74
N PRO A 28 -8.39 -15.46 1.26
CA PRO A 28 -7.12 -15.00 0.74
C PRO A 28 -6.87 -15.57 -0.66
N LYS A 29 -6.20 -14.79 -1.51
CA LYS A 29 -5.78 -15.18 -2.87
C LYS A 29 -4.26 -15.33 -2.97
N ARG A 30 -3.52 -14.82 -1.99
CA ARG A 30 -2.07 -14.91 -1.82
C ARG A 30 -1.79 -15.51 -0.43
N GLY A 31 -0.57 -15.98 -0.22
CA GLY A 31 -0.14 -16.58 1.06
C GLY A 31 0.36 -15.58 2.10
N PHE A 32 0.08 -14.28 1.93
CA PHE A 32 0.53 -13.24 2.86
C PHE A 32 -0.39 -12.02 2.83
N GLN A 33 -0.56 -11.40 3.98
CA GLN A 33 -1.39 -10.22 4.19
C GLN A 33 -0.75 -9.26 5.20
N CYS A 34 -1.18 -8.00 5.13
CA CYS A 34 -0.87 -7.00 6.13
C CYS A 34 -2.18 -6.46 6.70
N LEU A 35 -2.42 -6.75 7.97
CA LEU A 35 -3.49 -6.16 8.75
C LEU A 35 -3.00 -4.86 9.37
N GLN A 36 -3.80 -3.81 9.30
CA GLN A 36 -3.48 -2.52 9.92
C GLN A 36 -4.72 -1.88 10.55
N PHE A 37 -4.52 -1.14 11.63
CA PHE A 37 -5.59 -0.48 12.39
C PHE A 37 -5.02 0.61 13.30
N TYR A 38 -5.85 1.58 13.67
CA TYR A 38 -5.53 2.56 14.70
C TYR A 38 -6.02 2.06 16.06
N LEU A 39 -5.17 2.20 17.08
CA LEU A 39 -5.48 1.83 18.45
C LEU A 39 -5.27 3.05 19.34
N TYR A 40 -6.34 3.48 20.02
CA TYR A 40 -6.27 4.44 21.10
C TYR A 40 -6.46 3.74 22.44
N ASN A 41 -5.51 3.93 23.34
CA ASN A 41 -5.53 3.36 24.68
C ASN A 41 -5.67 4.50 25.70
N SER A 42 -6.84 4.61 26.32
CA SER A 42 -7.12 5.52 27.45
C SER A 42 -7.11 4.82 28.81
N SER A 43 -6.62 3.58 28.83
CA SER A 43 -6.73 2.65 29.93
C SER A 43 -5.39 2.43 30.64
N ASN A 44 -5.31 1.42 31.51
CA ASN A 44 -4.07 1.11 32.21
C ASN A 44 -3.04 0.50 31.24
N LYS A 45 -1.74 0.71 31.50
CA LYS A 45 -0.64 0.02 30.79
C LYS A 45 -0.77 -1.51 30.80
N GLY A 46 -1.48 -2.08 31.76
CA GLY A 46 -1.73 -3.53 31.86
C GLY A 46 -2.78 -4.08 30.87
N ASP A 47 -3.65 -3.23 30.33
CA ASP A 47 -4.66 -3.65 29.35
C ASP A 47 -4.01 -3.94 28.00
N ARG A 48 -4.48 -4.96 27.30
CA ARG A 48 -3.85 -5.44 26.07
C ARG A 48 -4.88 -5.76 24.98
N LEU A 49 -4.47 -5.57 23.73
CA LEU A 49 -5.22 -6.01 22.56
C LEU A 49 -4.47 -7.18 21.92
N ASN A 50 -5.01 -8.38 22.04
CA ASN A 50 -4.52 -9.56 21.34
C ASN A 50 -5.10 -9.58 19.92
N VAL A 51 -4.30 -9.94 18.93
CA VAL A 51 -4.77 -10.16 17.56
C VAL A 51 -4.38 -11.56 17.11
N TRP A 52 -5.33 -12.31 16.59
CA TRP A 52 -5.06 -13.63 16.02
C TRP A 52 -5.97 -13.93 14.84
N VAL A 53 -5.63 -14.98 14.11
CA VAL A 53 -6.44 -15.50 13.02
C VAL A 53 -7.11 -16.80 13.44
N ARG A 54 -8.35 -17.01 13.00
CA ARG A 54 -9.01 -18.31 13.05
C ARG A 54 -9.10 -18.84 11.63
N GLU A 55 -8.20 -19.74 11.28
CA GLU A 55 -8.15 -20.38 9.95
C GLU A 55 -9.05 -21.61 9.91
N TYR A 56 -9.83 -21.77 8.84
CA TYR A 56 -10.74 -22.89 8.66
C TYR A 56 -10.23 -23.82 7.56
N THR A 57 -9.83 -25.03 7.95
CA THR A 57 -9.34 -26.07 7.04
C THR A 57 -10.26 -27.30 7.08
N SER A 58 -10.12 -28.21 6.12
CA SER A 58 -10.86 -29.48 6.15
C SER A 58 -10.53 -30.32 7.39
N ALA A 59 -9.30 -30.22 7.91
CA ALA A 59 -8.86 -30.89 9.13
C ALA A 59 -9.36 -30.21 10.41
N ASN A 60 -9.62 -28.89 10.36
CA ASN A 60 -10.14 -28.13 11.48
C ASN A 60 -11.33 -27.24 11.06
N PRO A 61 -12.53 -27.82 10.91
CA PRO A 61 -13.71 -27.09 10.46
C PRO A 61 -14.21 -26.04 11.47
N ASN A 62 -13.82 -26.15 12.75
CA ASN A 62 -14.12 -25.15 13.78
C ASN A 62 -13.03 -24.07 13.92
N GLY A 63 -11.91 -24.27 13.22
CA GLY A 63 -10.78 -23.35 13.07
C GLY A 63 -9.78 -23.33 14.23
N SER A 64 -8.51 -23.05 13.91
CA SER A 64 -7.40 -23.01 14.88
C SER A 64 -6.95 -21.56 15.11
N PRO A 65 -6.74 -21.13 16.37
CA PRO A 65 -6.21 -19.81 16.67
C PRO A 65 -4.69 -19.76 16.47
N GLU A 66 -4.20 -18.70 15.81
CA GLU A 66 -2.76 -18.40 15.70
C GLU A 66 -2.48 -16.92 16.07
N THR A 67 -1.65 -16.70 17.09
CA THR A 67 -1.47 -15.40 17.77
C THR A 67 -0.33 -14.56 17.19
N TYR A 68 -0.56 -13.26 17.02
CA TYR A 68 0.44 -12.30 16.55
C TYR A 68 0.39 -10.98 17.36
N TRP A 69 1.54 -10.36 17.61
CA TRP A 69 1.68 -9.15 18.44
C TRP A 69 2.50 -8.06 17.75
N GLN A 70 1.85 -7.08 17.14
CA GLN A 70 2.51 -5.88 16.60
C GLN A 70 1.53 -4.69 16.61
N LEU A 71 2.02 -3.49 16.92
CA LEU A 71 1.22 -2.28 16.99
C LEU A 71 1.15 -1.62 15.60
N HIS A 72 -0.06 -1.29 15.12
CA HIS A 72 -0.39 -0.69 13.81
C HIS A 72 -0.32 -1.59 12.58
N HIS A 73 0.66 -2.49 12.45
CA HIS A 73 0.77 -3.43 11.32
C HIS A 73 1.03 -4.84 11.83
N VAL A 74 0.27 -5.82 11.36
CA VAL A 74 0.42 -7.24 11.71
C VAL A 74 0.57 -8.04 10.42
N SER A 75 1.74 -8.65 10.25
CA SER A 75 2.01 -9.55 9.12
C SER A 75 1.29 -10.87 9.35
N LEU A 76 0.50 -11.31 8.37
CA LEU A 76 -0.24 -12.56 8.40
C LEU A 76 0.18 -13.41 7.20
N ASN A 77 0.25 -14.74 7.37
CA ASN A 77 0.63 -15.68 6.31
C ASN A 77 -0.45 -16.75 6.12
N VAL A 78 -1.70 -16.32 5.95
CA VAL A 78 -2.85 -17.24 5.92
C VAL A 78 -3.19 -17.65 4.49
N THR A 79 -3.36 -18.95 4.25
CA THR A 79 -3.65 -19.51 2.92
C THR A 79 -5.08 -20.01 2.74
N SER A 80 -5.77 -20.36 3.83
CA SER A 80 -7.17 -20.82 3.79
C SER A 80 -8.12 -19.71 4.21
N LYS A 81 -9.44 -19.94 4.06
CA LYS A 81 -10.44 -18.96 4.54
C LYS A 81 -10.31 -18.75 6.05
N PHE A 82 -10.38 -17.51 6.52
CA PHE A 82 -10.10 -17.19 7.92
C PHE A 82 -10.93 -16.01 8.45
N ARG A 83 -10.94 -15.84 9.77
CA ARG A 83 -11.37 -14.59 10.44
C ARG A 83 -10.19 -13.95 11.13
N VAL A 84 -10.14 -12.62 11.14
CA VAL A 84 -9.32 -11.87 12.09
C VAL A 84 -10.11 -11.71 13.37
N VAL A 85 -9.46 -11.94 14.50
CA VAL A 85 -10.05 -11.86 15.83
C VAL A 85 -9.24 -10.86 16.67
N PHE A 86 -9.93 -9.84 17.14
CA PHE A 86 -9.41 -8.85 18.07
C PHE A 86 -9.97 -9.17 19.46
N GLN A 87 -9.10 -9.37 20.43
CA GLN A 87 -9.51 -9.55 21.82
C GLN A 87 -8.89 -8.49 22.71
N GLY A 88 -9.74 -7.62 23.24
CA GLY A 88 -9.36 -6.75 24.34
C GLY A 88 -9.34 -7.57 25.63
N VAL A 89 -8.28 -7.44 26.42
CA VAL A 89 -8.12 -8.08 27.72
C VAL A 89 -7.80 -7.01 28.76
N ARG A 90 -8.63 -6.96 29.81
CA ARG A 90 -8.39 -6.09 30.95
C ARG A 90 -7.22 -6.61 31.79
N GLY A 91 -6.23 -5.78 32.04
CA GLY A 91 -5.08 -6.06 32.91
C GLY A 91 -5.33 -5.72 34.38
N SER A 92 -4.29 -5.93 35.19
CA SER A 92 -4.26 -5.59 36.61
C SER A 92 -4.20 -4.07 36.81
N GLY A 93 -5.12 -3.52 37.60
CA GLY A 93 -5.08 -2.14 38.05
C GLY A 93 -6.34 -1.33 37.76
N LEU A 94 -6.37 -0.13 38.34
CA LEU A 94 -7.41 0.85 38.07
C LEU A 94 -7.26 1.35 36.62
N SER A 95 -8.38 1.41 35.92
CA SER A 95 -8.50 1.94 34.56
C SER A 95 -9.74 2.83 34.54
N ASN A 96 -9.62 4.00 33.92
CA ASN A 96 -10.72 4.97 33.79
C ASN A 96 -11.18 5.09 32.32
N GLY A 97 -10.78 4.15 31.47
CA GLY A 97 -11.02 4.21 30.02
C GLY A 97 -11.07 2.82 29.38
N GLY A 98 -10.46 2.67 28.21
CA GLY A 98 -10.50 1.42 27.47
C GLY A 98 -9.62 1.38 26.24
N LEU A 99 -9.85 0.35 25.44
CA LEU A 99 -9.20 0.15 24.15
C LEU A 99 -10.17 0.51 23.04
N SER A 100 -9.82 1.50 22.22
CA SER A 100 -10.61 1.89 21.05
C SER A 100 -9.87 1.53 19.77
N ILE A 101 -10.55 0.89 18.83
CA ILE A 101 -10.02 0.53 17.52
C ILE A 101 -10.83 1.15 16.39
N ASP A 102 -10.14 1.64 15.37
CA ASP A 102 -10.74 2.24 14.18
C ASP A 102 -9.86 2.06 12.92
N ASP A 103 -10.41 2.42 11.75
CA ASP A 103 -9.71 2.44 10.45
C ASP A 103 -9.02 1.10 10.11
N ILE A 104 -9.67 -0.03 10.43
CA ILE A 104 -9.16 -1.38 10.20
C ILE A 104 -9.11 -1.68 8.69
N ASN A 105 -7.91 -1.93 8.17
CA ASN A 105 -7.69 -2.33 6.78
C ASN A 105 -6.90 -3.64 6.71
N LEU A 106 -7.21 -4.46 5.71
CA LEU A 106 -6.50 -5.70 5.42
C LEU A 106 -6.22 -5.78 3.93
N SER A 107 -4.97 -6.03 3.56
CA SER A 107 -4.54 -6.17 2.16
C SER A 107 -3.59 -7.34 2.00
N GLU A 108 -3.57 -7.97 0.82
CA GLU A 108 -2.65 -9.06 0.49
C GLU A 108 -1.29 -8.51 0.01
N THR A 109 -0.67 -7.73 0.89
CA THR A 109 0.61 -7.02 0.71
C THR A 109 1.53 -7.34 1.88
N GLN A 110 2.84 -7.12 1.72
CA GLN A 110 3.77 -7.17 2.86
C GLN A 110 3.56 -5.95 3.76
N CYS A 111 3.74 -6.14 5.07
CA CYS A 111 3.78 -5.00 5.98
C CYS A 111 5.11 -4.25 5.85
N PRO A 112 5.13 -2.93 6.15
CA PRO A 112 6.39 -2.22 6.29
C PRO A 112 7.21 -2.85 7.41
N HIS A 113 8.54 -2.93 7.23
CA HIS A 113 9.42 -3.50 8.25
C HIS A 113 9.50 -2.60 9.49
N HIS A 114 9.44 -1.29 9.29
CA HIS A 114 9.52 -0.30 10.36
C HIS A 114 8.55 0.85 10.10
N VAL A 115 8.16 1.53 11.18
CA VAL A 115 7.28 2.70 11.14
C VAL A 115 7.93 3.82 11.95
N TRP A 116 8.19 4.95 11.31
CA TRP A 116 8.60 6.16 11.98
C TRP A 116 7.38 7.08 12.15
N HIS A 117 6.87 7.12 13.38
CA HIS A 117 5.80 8.03 13.77
C HIS A 117 6.40 9.34 14.29
N ILE A 118 6.09 10.44 13.62
CA ILE A 118 6.48 11.80 14.01
C ILE A 118 5.24 12.50 14.56
N ARG A 119 5.29 12.88 15.85
CA ARG A 119 4.22 13.61 16.53
C ARG A 119 4.51 15.11 16.51
N ASN A 120 3.47 15.91 16.76
CA ASN A 120 3.54 17.37 16.79
C ASN A 120 4.14 17.95 15.51
N PHE A 121 3.75 17.38 14.36
CA PHE A 121 4.38 17.68 13.07
C PHE A 121 4.11 19.12 12.61
N THR A 122 2.95 19.69 12.95
CA THR A 122 2.60 21.09 12.66
C THR A 122 3.53 22.04 13.40
N HIS A 123 3.87 21.75 14.65
CA HIS A 123 4.88 22.53 15.38
C HIS A 123 6.24 22.46 14.68
N LEU A 124 6.68 21.26 14.26
CA LEU A 124 7.93 21.10 13.52
C LEU A 124 7.91 21.90 12.20
N LEU A 125 6.80 21.86 11.47
CA LEU A 125 6.61 22.60 10.21
C LEU A 125 6.67 24.13 10.42
N ASN A 126 6.19 24.62 11.56
CA ASN A 126 6.19 26.05 11.87
C ASN A 126 7.51 26.58 12.44
N THR A 127 8.30 25.73 13.09
CA THR A 127 9.49 26.16 13.86
C THR A 127 10.82 25.74 13.27
N SER A 128 10.87 24.66 12.48
CA SER A 128 12.12 24.18 11.89
C SER A 128 12.56 25.09 10.74
N PRO A 129 13.80 25.60 10.70
CA PRO A 129 14.28 26.38 9.56
C PRO A 129 14.48 25.48 8.32
N ALA A 130 14.58 26.09 7.14
CA ALA A 130 15.10 25.36 5.97
C ALA A 130 16.61 25.12 6.12
N GLY A 131 17.12 24.03 5.55
CA GLY A 131 18.53 23.66 5.65
C GLY A 131 18.85 22.72 6.81
N ARG A 132 20.12 22.69 7.24
CA ARG A 132 20.64 21.65 8.14
C ARG A 132 20.03 21.69 9.55
N ASP A 133 19.69 22.87 10.04
CA ASP A 133 19.18 23.06 11.40
C ASP A 133 17.71 22.62 11.55
N GLY A 134 17.00 22.40 10.43
CA GLY A 134 15.62 21.89 10.43
C GLY A 134 15.48 20.40 10.12
N ILE A 135 16.58 19.64 10.25
CA ILE A 135 16.56 18.19 10.04
C ILE A 135 16.06 17.49 11.30
N ILE A 136 15.12 16.57 11.12
CA ILE A 136 14.79 15.57 12.13
C ILE A 136 15.26 14.18 11.69
N TYR A 137 15.60 13.33 12.66
CA TYR A 137 16.13 11.99 12.41
C TYR A 137 15.20 10.92 13.00
N SER A 138 15.07 9.81 12.29
CA SER A 138 14.37 8.63 12.79
C SER A 138 15.17 7.95 13.92
N PRO A 139 14.54 7.08 14.72
CA PRO A 139 15.24 6.06 15.48
C PRO A 139 16.14 5.20 14.55
N PRO A 140 17.16 4.52 15.11
CA PRO A 140 17.92 3.53 14.36
C PRO A 140 17.06 2.30 14.08
N PHE A 141 17.18 1.74 12.87
CA PHE A 141 16.48 0.53 12.44
C PHE A 141 17.47 -0.48 11.86
N TYR A 142 17.10 -1.75 11.86
CA TYR A 142 17.87 -2.82 11.21
C TYR A 142 17.10 -3.37 10.01
N SER A 143 17.77 -3.55 8.87
CA SER A 143 17.19 -4.21 7.70
C SER A 143 17.04 -5.71 7.93
N SER A 144 16.33 -6.40 7.03
CA SER A 144 16.19 -7.87 7.10
C SER A 144 17.52 -8.62 6.93
N LYS A 145 18.52 -7.99 6.30
CA LYS A 145 19.90 -8.50 6.19
C LYS A 145 20.80 -8.10 7.36
N GLY A 146 20.32 -7.28 8.29
CA GLY A 146 21.07 -6.88 9.48
C GLY A 146 21.84 -5.57 9.37
N TYR A 147 21.73 -4.82 8.27
CA TYR A 147 22.33 -3.48 8.16
C TYR A 147 21.57 -2.47 9.02
N ALA A 148 22.29 -1.69 9.82
CA ALA A 148 21.70 -0.59 10.55
C ALA A 148 21.52 0.63 9.62
N PHE A 149 20.36 1.28 9.70
CA PHE A 149 20.06 2.48 8.91
C PHE A 149 19.24 3.51 9.70
N GLN A 150 19.27 4.75 9.22
CA GLN A 150 18.50 5.87 9.74
C GLN A 150 17.97 6.71 8.58
N VAL A 151 16.78 7.28 8.77
CA VAL A 151 16.17 8.22 7.83
C VAL A 151 16.23 9.61 8.42
N ARG A 152 16.61 10.60 7.61
CA ARG A 152 16.52 12.02 7.96
C ARG A 152 15.48 12.72 7.09
N LEU A 153 14.75 13.64 7.70
CA LEU A 153 13.72 14.44 7.04
C LEU A 153 14.05 15.92 7.22
N TYR A 154 14.16 16.65 6.11
CA TYR A 154 14.14 18.11 6.08
C TYR A 154 12.69 18.55 6.11
N VAL A 155 12.23 19.07 7.24
CA VAL A 155 10.82 19.43 7.45
C VAL A 155 10.43 20.63 6.59
N ASN A 156 11.28 21.66 6.52
CA ASN A 156 11.05 22.86 5.70
C ASN A 156 11.92 22.93 4.44
N GLY A 157 12.53 21.81 4.06
CA GLY A 157 13.35 21.67 2.85
C GLY A 157 14.83 21.93 3.06
N THR A 158 15.60 21.61 2.02
CA THR A 158 17.03 21.95 1.97
C THR A 158 17.18 23.46 1.69
N SER A 159 18.35 24.02 1.95
CA SER A 159 18.63 25.43 1.63
C SER A 159 18.36 25.76 0.16
N ASP A 160 18.67 24.82 -0.74
CA ASP A 160 18.48 24.99 -2.19
C ASP A 160 17.05 24.69 -2.68
N ASN A 161 16.22 24.05 -1.84
CA ASN A 161 14.84 23.68 -2.22
C ASN A 161 13.90 23.82 -1.00
N PRO A 162 13.62 25.06 -0.56
CA PRO A 162 12.74 25.31 0.57
C PRO A 162 11.27 24.93 0.25
N PHE A 163 10.43 24.87 1.27
CA PHE A 163 8.98 24.56 1.17
C PHE A 163 8.65 23.17 0.60
N ASN A 164 9.64 22.29 0.63
CA ASN A 164 9.53 20.90 0.22
C ASN A 164 9.99 20.01 1.37
N LEU A 165 9.31 18.89 1.61
CA LEU A 165 9.91 17.83 2.39
C LEU A 165 11.10 17.27 1.60
N GLY A 166 12.24 17.11 2.27
CA GLY A 166 13.38 16.35 1.75
C GLY A 166 13.61 15.10 2.59
N ILE A 167 13.82 13.95 1.98
CA ILE A 167 13.98 12.68 2.71
C ILE A 167 15.23 11.94 2.21
N TYR A 168 16.03 11.44 3.13
CA TYR A 168 17.28 10.74 2.82
C TYR A 168 17.49 9.55 3.76
N LEU A 169 17.95 8.45 3.21
CA LEU A 169 18.35 7.25 3.93
C LEU A 169 19.87 7.23 4.06
N SER A 170 20.37 6.91 5.24
CA SER A 170 21.80 6.71 5.53
C SER A 170 22.00 5.37 6.22
N LEU A 171 23.08 4.65 5.87
CA LEU A 171 23.57 3.56 6.71
C LEU A 171 24.23 4.14 7.96
N ILE A 172 24.12 3.45 9.09
CA ILE A 172 24.73 3.85 10.36
C ILE A 172 25.54 2.69 10.93
N SER A 173 26.52 2.97 11.78
CA SER A 173 27.30 1.92 12.43
C SER A 173 26.39 1.03 13.28
N GLY A 174 26.41 -0.26 13.04
CA GLY A 174 25.56 -1.27 13.67
C GLY A 174 26.34 -2.39 14.34
N ALA A 175 25.67 -3.15 15.20
CA ALA A 175 26.27 -4.28 15.93
C ALA A 175 26.68 -5.44 15.02
N ASN A 176 26.13 -5.51 13.80
CA ASN A 176 26.35 -6.61 12.86
C ASN A 176 27.45 -6.27 11.82
N ASP A 177 28.02 -5.06 11.85
CA ASP A 177 28.83 -4.53 10.74
C ASP A 177 30.06 -5.37 10.41
N ASP A 178 30.63 -6.08 11.39
CA ASP A 178 31.78 -6.97 11.23
C ASP A 178 31.44 -8.27 10.46
N HIS A 179 30.15 -8.62 10.35
CA HIS A 179 29.67 -9.82 9.68
C HIS A 179 28.93 -9.53 8.37
N LEU A 180 28.83 -8.26 8.00
CA LEU A 180 28.11 -7.82 6.80
C LEU A 180 29.06 -7.59 5.63
N GLN A 181 28.51 -7.73 4.43
CA GLN A 181 29.24 -7.40 3.21
C GLN A 181 29.31 -5.88 3.03
N TRP A 182 30.48 -5.37 2.66
CA TRP A 182 30.69 -3.96 2.37
C TRP A 182 31.47 -3.79 1.05
N PRO A 183 31.14 -2.80 0.21
CA PRO A 183 30.00 -1.88 0.30
C PRO A 183 28.64 -2.59 0.26
N CYS A 184 27.62 -2.01 0.90
CA CYS A 184 26.29 -2.62 1.10
C CYS A 184 25.62 -2.94 -0.25
N PRO A 185 25.47 -4.22 -0.62
CA PRO A 185 25.07 -4.59 -1.97
C PRO A 185 23.55 -4.69 -2.11
N TRP A 186 22.99 -3.91 -3.05
CA TRP A 186 21.65 -4.07 -3.63
C TRP A 186 20.51 -4.17 -2.62
N GLN A 187 20.62 -3.46 -1.50
CA GLN A 187 19.51 -3.26 -0.58
C GLN A 187 18.65 -2.11 -1.10
N GLN A 188 17.36 -2.34 -1.33
CA GLN A 188 16.42 -1.29 -1.67
C GLN A 188 15.73 -0.79 -0.39
N GLY A 189 15.99 0.46 -0.04
CA GLY A 189 15.30 1.19 1.01
C GLY A 189 14.13 1.97 0.44
N THR A 190 12.91 1.61 0.83
CA THR A 190 11.65 2.26 0.42
C THR A 190 11.10 3.07 1.60
N MET A 191 10.83 4.35 1.35
CA MET A 191 10.30 5.32 2.29
C MET A 191 8.95 5.84 1.78
N ILE A 192 7.89 5.64 2.56
CA ILE A 192 6.52 5.99 2.19
C ILE A 192 5.95 6.96 3.23
N LEU A 193 5.63 8.17 2.81
CA LEU A 193 4.82 9.09 3.59
C LEU A 193 3.35 8.71 3.44
N LEU A 194 2.76 8.19 4.51
CA LEU A 194 1.43 7.60 4.51
C LEU A 194 0.34 8.67 4.37
N ASP A 195 -0.52 8.54 3.36
CA ASP A 195 -1.82 9.21 3.36
C ASP A 195 -2.75 8.42 4.29
N GLN A 196 -3.14 9.01 5.42
CA GLN A 196 -3.87 8.36 6.52
C GLN A 196 -5.39 8.29 6.24
N HIS A 197 -5.78 8.12 4.97
CA HIS A 197 -7.17 7.93 4.59
C HIS A 197 -7.74 6.64 5.23
N PRO A 198 -8.96 6.68 5.79
CA PRO A 198 -9.62 5.52 6.44
C PRO A 198 -9.65 4.25 5.57
N ASP A 199 -9.94 4.40 4.29
CA ASP A 199 -9.95 3.32 3.31
C ASP A 199 -8.60 3.23 2.56
N ILE A 200 -7.89 2.09 2.69
CA ILE A 200 -6.61 1.84 2.04
C ILE A 200 -6.66 2.02 0.52
N ARG A 201 -7.81 1.76 -0.11
CA ARG A 201 -7.98 1.86 -1.57
C ARG A 201 -7.96 3.29 -2.09
N GLN A 202 -8.18 4.27 -1.20
CA GLN A 202 -8.23 5.69 -1.52
C GLN A 202 -6.99 6.45 -1.05
N ARG A 203 -6.01 5.74 -0.48
CA ARG A 203 -4.75 6.34 -0.04
C ARG A 203 -3.87 6.67 -1.24
N MET A 204 -3.41 7.92 -1.28
CA MET A 204 -2.44 8.39 -2.27
C MET A 204 -1.10 8.70 -1.58
N SER A 205 -0.56 7.69 -0.89
CA SER A 205 0.70 7.81 -0.15
C SER A 205 1.85 8.21 -1.08
N ASN A 206 2.79 9.01 -0.58
CA ASN A 206 3.92 9.47 -1.37
C ASN A 206 5.16 8.61 -1.11
N GLN A 207 5.66 7.93 -2.14
CA GLN A 207 6.71 6.94 -2.03
C GLN A 207 7.98 7.34 -2.77
N ARG A 208 9.15 7.04 -2.18
CA ARG A 208 10.45 7.03 -2.85
C ARG A 208 11.25 5.81 -2.40
N SER A 209 12.09 5.31 -3.30
CA SER A 209 13.01 4.20 -3.01
C SER A 209 14.41 4.56 -3.46
N VAL A 210 15.41 4.09 -2.71
CA VAL A 210 16.83 4.17 -3.05
C VAL A 210 17.42 2.77 -2.99
N THR A 211 18.31 2.44 -3.91
CA THR A 211 19.02 1.15 -3.91
C THR A 211 20.49 1.38 -3.63
N THR A 212 21.07 0.56 -2.74
CA THR A 212 22.49 0.63 -2.41
C THR A 212 23.32 -0.02 -3.52
N ASP A 213 23.77 0.79 -4.48
CA ASP A 213 24.72 0.34 -5.50
C ASP A 213 26.14 0.24 -4.89
N PRO A 214 26.71 -0.95 -4.75
CA PRO A 214 28.02 -1.13 -4.11
C PRO A 214 29.17 -0.51 -4.89
N LEU A 215 28.98 -0.17 -6.17
CA LEU A 215 29.99 0.45 -7.02
C LEU A 215 29.88 1.99 -7.05
N LYS A 216 28.85 2.56 -6.41
CA LYS A 216 28.63 4.00 -6.41
C LYS A 216 29.70 4.73 -5.59
N LEU A 217 30.53 5.50 -6.28
CA LEU A 217 31.50 6.41 -5.66
C LEU A 217 30.82 7.65 -5.09
N SER A 218 31.41 8.22 -4.03
CA SER A 218 31.04 9.52 -3.50
C SER A 218 31.48 10.64 -4.45
N GLU A 219 30.68 11.70 -4.58
CA GLU A 219 31.04 12.86 -5.42
C GLU A 219 32.23 13.66 -4.85
N SER A 220 32.43 13.59 -3.53
CA SER A 220 33.43 14.39 -2.82
C SER A 220 34.69 13.62 -2.42
N SER A 221 34.75 12.31 -2.66
CA SER A 221 35.88 11.47 -2.24
C SER A 221 35.99 10.20 -3.09
N PRO A 222 37.16 9.56 -3.18
CA PRO A 222 37.33 8.29 -3.89
C PRO A 222 36.65 7.09 -3.20
N ASN A 223 35.91 7.30 -2.12
CA ASN A 223 35.29 6.24 -1.34
C ASN A 223 33.92 5.83 -1.90
N TYR A 224 33.51 4.59 -1.65
CA TYR A 224 32.16 4.13 -1.99
C TYR A 224 31.12 4.75 -1.06
N THR A 225 30.02 5.24 -1.64
CA THR A 225 28.91 5.90 -0.92
C THR A 225 28.30 4.99 0.15
N TRP A 226 28.21 3.70 -0.15
CA TRP A 226 27.59 2.68 0.69
C TRP A 226 28.61 1.76 1.38
N ASP A 227 29.87 2.20 1.54
CA ASP A 227 30.85 1.48 2.38
C ASP A 227 30.48 1.58 3.87
N ARG A 228 31.22 0.86 4.70
CA ARG A 228 31.00 0.79 6.15
C ARG A 228 31.00 2.20 6.77
N PRO A 229 29.99 2.58 7.57
CA PRO A 229 29.89 3.90 8.18
C PRO A 229 31.12 4.34 8.97
N ASP A 230 31.87 3.41 9.59
CA ASP A 230 33.12 3.75 10.29
C ASP A 230 34.23 4.26 9.36
N LYS A 231 34.19 3.90 8.07
CA LYS A 231 35.18 4.32 7.06
C LYS A 231 34.78 5.59 6.31
N VAL A 232 33.49 5.74 6.02
CA VAL A 232 32.98 6.79 5.10
C VAL A 232 31.98 7.75 5.74
N GLY A 233 31.59 7.49 6.98
CA GLY A 233 30.63 8.28 7.71
C GLY A 233 31.25 9.39 8.55
N SER A 234 30.37 10.18 9.15
CA SER A 234 30.68 11.22 10.12
C SER A 234 30.11 10.87 11.49
N GLU A 235 30.80 11.27 12.56
CA GLU A 235 30.30 11.10 13.93
C GLU A 235 28.94 11.81 14.11
N ALA A 236 28.00 11.11 14.75
CA ALA A 236 26.69 11.60 15.14
C ALA A 236 26.33 11.07 16.53
N THR A 237 25.31 11.65 17.15
CA THR A 237 24.90 11.32 18.52
C THR A 237 23.41 10.96 18.55
N PHE A 238 23.07 9.84 19.17
CA PHE A 238 21.68 9.46 19.42
C PHE A 238 21.08 10.33 20.53
N PRO A 239 19.73 10.39 20.66
CA PRO A 239 19.08 11.17 21.72
C PRO A 239 19.51 10.80 23.15
N ASN A 240 20.01 9.57 23.37
CA ASN A 240 20.51 9.09 24.65
C ASN A 240 21.99 9.48 24.93
N GLY A 241 22.64 10.20 24.01
CA GLY A 241 24.05 10.60 24.12
C GLY A 241 25.06 9.61 23.55
N THR A 242 24.64 8.41 23.12
CA THR A 242 25.54 7.44 22.49
C THR A 242 26.00 7.94 21.13
N LYS A 243 27.33 7.94 20.92
CA LYS A 243 27.95 8.29 19.64
C LYS A 243 27.90 7.11 18.67
N TYR A 244 27.79 7.40 17.39
CA TYR A 244 27.79 6.44 16.29
C TYR A 244 28.27 7.09 15.00
N MET A 245 28.58 6.29 13.99
CA MET A 245 28.99 6.79 12.67
C MET A 245 27.80 6.75 11.71
N ARG A 246 27.52 7.87 11.04
CA ARG A 246 26.48 7.98 10.01
C ARG A 246 27.11 8.12 8.64
N GLY A 247 26.86 7.17 7.75
CA GLY A 247 27.29 7.20 6.36
C GLY A 247 26.62 8.33 5.55
N PRO A 248 27.03 8.52 4.29
CA PRO A 248 26.38 9.46 3.37
C PRO A 248 24.88 9.19 3.22
N GLY A 249 24.08 10.26 3.19
CA GLY A 249 22.63 10.16 3.02
C GLY A 249 22.22 10.29 1.56
N VAL A 250 21.51 9.30 1.02
CA VAL A 250 21.00 9.30 -0.36
C VAL A 250 19.47 9.38 -0.34
N GLY A 251 18.91 10.22 -1.21
CA GLY A 251 17.48 10.54 -1.20
C GLY A 251 17.13 11.67 -2.15
N THR A 252 16.18 12.50 -1.77
CA THR A 252 15.71 13.63 -2.61
C THR A 252 15.34 14.84 -1.76
N SER A 253 15.65 16.03 -2.25
CA SER A 253 15.22 17.32 -1.68
C SER A 253 13.78 17.70 -2.07
N ALA A 254 13.17 16.98 -3.01
CA ALA A 254 11.83 17.22 -3.53
C ALA A 254 10.93 16.00 -3.28
N PHE A 255 10.84 15.56 -2.03
CA PHE A 255 10.05 14.40 -1.66
C PHE A 255 8.55 14.68 -1.79
N LEU A 256 8.07 15.77 -1.19
CA LEU A 256 6.69 16.24 -1.30
C LEU A 256 6.63 17.74 -1.03
N THR A 257 5.95 18.52 -1.86
CA THR A 257 5.72 19.94 -1.60
C THR A 257 4.85 20.12 -0.36
N HIS A 258 5.03 21.21 0.40
CA HIS A 258 4.15 21.48 1.55
C HIS A 258 2.69 21.71 1.17
N GLU A 259 2.43 22.19 -0.04
CA GLU A 259 1.07 22.29 -0.57
C GLU A 259 0.42 20.91 -0.67
N ARG A 260 1.11 19.93 -1.27
CA ARG A 260 0.62 18.56 -1.36
C ARG A 260 0.56 17.87 0.00
N LEU A 261 1.47 18.20 0.91
CA LEU A 261 1.42 17.71 2.29
C LEU A 261 0.12 18.10 3.00
N ARG A 262 -0.42 19.30 2.71
CA ARG A 262 -1.66 19.81 3.29
C ARG A 262 -2.93 19.39 2.54
N SER A 263 -2.82 18.79 1.36
CA SER A 263 -3.99 18.54 0.50
C SER A 263 -4.77 17.25 0.81
N ARG A 264 -4.19 16.33 1.60
CA ARG A 264 -4.78 15.03 1.96
C ARG A 264 -4.51 14.71 3.44
N ASN A 265 -4.73 13.47 3.84
CA ASN A 265 -4.56 13.04 5.23
C ASN A 265 -3.11 12.64 5.55
N PHE A 266 -2.11 13.34 5.00
CA PHE A 266 -0.72 13.07 5.34
C PHE A 266 -0.41 13.46 6.80
N ILE A 267 -0.95 14.60 7.24
CA ILE A 267 -0.96 15.03 8.63
C ILE A 267 -2.37 14.79 9.17
N LYS A 268 -2.51 13.89 10.15
CA LYS A 268 -3.77 13.58 10.84
C LYS A 268 -3.48 13.57 12.33
N GLU A 269 -4.30 14.26 13.12
CA GLU A 269 -4.10 14.43 14.57
C GLU A 269 -2.70 14.94 14.94
N ASP A 270 -2.17 15.88 14.13
CA ASP A 270 -0.82 16.45 14.27
C ASP A 270 0.32 15.42 14.18
N GLY A 271 0.02 14.22 13.65
CA GLY A 271 0.95 13.13 13.45
C GLY A 271 1.19 12.81 11.97
N VAL A 272 2.39 12.33 11.68
CA VAL A 272 2.82 11.84 10.37
C VAL A 272 3.45 10.46 10.54
N TYR A 273 3.17 9.55 9.61
CA TYR A 273 3.80 8.23 9.55
C TYR A 273 4.66 8.09 8.29
N ILE A 274 5.92 7.74 8.49
CA ILE A 274 6.82 7.31 7.42
C ILE A 274 7.01 5.80 7.57
N LEU A 275 6.51 5.04 6.59
CA LEU A 275 6.67 3.60 6.53
C LEU A 275 7.98 3.27 5.83
N LEU A 276 8.73 2.32 6.39
CA LEU A 276 10.09 2.00 5.98
C LEU A 276 10.24 0.51 5.73
N THR A 277 10.77 0.16 4.57
CA THR A 277 11.18 -1.20 4.21
C THR A 277 12.59 -1.16 3.65
N MET A 278 13.44 -2.10 4.05
CA MET A 278 14.76 -2.29 3.46
C MET A 278 14.97 -3.77 3.21
N GLU A 279 15.12 -4.15 1.94
CA GLU A 279 15.16 -5.53 1.49
C GLU A 279 16.21 -5.76 0.41
N ASP A 280 16.69 -7.00 0.31
CA ASP A 280 17.66 -7.42 -0.70
C ASP A 280 16.97 -7.68 -2.04
N ILE A 281 17.37 -6.92 -3.06
CA ILE A 281 16.85 -7.07 -4.43
C ILE A 281 17.90 -7.62 -5.40
N SER A 282 18.99 -8.22 -4.89
CA SER A 282 20.07 -8.76 -5.73
C SER A 282 19.59 -9.86 -6.67
N HIS A 283 18.52 -10.58 -6.29
CA HIS A 283 17.88 -11.59 -7.12
C HIS A 283 17.31 -11.02 -8.44
N LEU A 284 17.02 -9.72 -8.50
CA LEU A 284 16.56 -9.04 -9.72
C LEU A 284 17.70 -8.78 -10.72
N LEU A 285 18.96 -8.97 -10.32
CA LEU A 285 20.12 -8.89 -11.23
C LEU A 285 20.23 -10.12 -12.13
N ARG A 286 19.71 -11.27 -11.68
CA ARG A 286 19.69 -12.52 -12.45
C ARG A 286 18.32 -12.71 -13.10
N THR A 287 18.04 -11.91 -14.12
CA THR A 287 16.86 -12.10 -14.98
C THR A 287 17.13 -13.04 -16.16
N GLU A 288 18.38 -13.46 -16.37
CA GLU A 288 18.69 -14.54 -17.33
C GLU A 288 18.61 -15.93 -16.66
N PRO A 289 17.90 -16.90 -17.26
CA PRO A 289 17.97 -18.29 -16.81
C PRO A 289 19.41 -18.77 -16.98
N SER A 290 20.04 -19.24 -15.90
CA SER A 290 21.28 -20.00 -15.98
C SER A 290 21.02 -21.27 -16.80
N VAL A 291 21.40 -21.26 -18.07
CA VAL A 291 21.39 -22.48 -18.90
C VAL A 291 22.44 -23.42 -18.31
N PRO A 292 22.07 -24.60 -17.77
CA PRO A 292 23.05 -25.60 -17.39
C PRO A 292 23.84 -26.01 -18.65
N PRO A 293 25.15 -26.31 -18.57
CA PRO A 293 25.90 -26.76 -19.73
C PRO A 293 25.36 -28.14 -20.15
N THR A 294 24.39 -28.14 -21.06
CA THR A 294 23.81 -29.38 -21.57
C THR A 294 24.69 -29.85 -22.71
N ALA A 295 25.22 -31.06 -22.54
CA ALA A 295 25.96 -31.79 -23.53
C ALA A 295 25.27 -31.71 -24.91
N VAL A 296 26.09 -31.42 -25.92
CA VAL A 296 25.69 -31.30 -27.31
C VAL A 296 25.06 -32.61 -27.77
N THR A 297 23.74 -32.60 -28.03
CA THR A 297 23.13 -33.55 -28.95
C THR A 297 22.25 -32.77 -29.93
N THR A 298 22.70 -32.76 -31.17
CA THR A 298 22.16 -32.03 -32.31
C THR A 298 20.77 -32.52 -32.70
N ARG A 299 19.75 -31.71 -32.43
CA ARG A 299 18.56 -31.58 -33.29
C ARG A 299 18.26 -30.09 -33.47
N LYS A 300 18.44 -29.58 -34.69
CA LYS A 300 18.07 -28.21 -35.07
C LYS A 300 16.55 -28.05 -34.97
N ILE A 301 16.10 -27.35 -33.95
CA ILE A 301 14.73 -26.82 -33.84
C ILE A 301 14.89 -25.29 -33.89
N PRO A 302 14.13 -24.55 -34.73
CA PRO A 302 14.33 -23.11 -34.87
C PRO A 302 14.01 -22.39 -33.56
N ALA A 303 14.96 -21.61 -33.05
CA ALA A 303 14.81 -20.79 -31.84
C ALA A 303 14.05 -19.47 -32.08
N PHE A 304 13.61 -19.24 -33.32
CA PHE A 304 13.02 -17.98 -33.79
C PHE A 304 11.87 -18.26 -34.76
N CYS A 305 10.91 -17.34 -34.86
CA CYS A 305 9.83 -17.41 -35.86
C CYS A 305 10.43 -17.06 -37.23
N PRO A 306 10.66 -18.02 -38.15
CA PRO A 306 11.45 -17.74 -39.35
C PRO A 306 10.74 -16.78 -40.33
N ASP A 307 9.41 -16.63 -40.22
CA ASP A 307 8.59 -15.84 -41.15
C ASP A 307 7.47 -15.04 -40.44
N ASN A 308 7.76 -14.45 -39.26
CA ASN A 308 6.82 -13.70 -38.39
C ASN A 308 5.32 -13.82 -38.80
N PRO A 309 4.58 -14.84 -38.32
CA PRO A 309 3.22 -15.12 -38.78
C PRO A 309 2.16 -14.13 -38.27
N CYS A 310 2.59 -13.06 -37.62
CA CYS A 310 1.74 -12.04 -37.01
C CYS A 310 1.45 -10.92 -38.01
N GLU A 311 0.20 -10.48 -38.03
CA GLU A 311 -0.29 -9.44 -38.90
C GLU A 311 -0.22 -8.07 -38.20
N ASN A 312 -0.37 -6.98 -38.96
CA ASN A 312 -0.45 -5.61 -38.46
C ASN A 312 0.71 -5.21 -37.52
N ASP A 313 1.94 -5.49 -37.94
CA ASP A 313 3.18 -5.24 -37.18
C ASP A 313 3.22 -5.96 -35.82
N GLY A 314 2.46 -7.05 -35.67
CA GLY A 314 2.54 -7.94 -34.54
C GLY A 314 3.93 -8.57 -34.41
N VAL A 315 4.43 -8.65 -33.18
CA VAL A 315 5.75 -9.22 -32.90
C VAL A 315 5.56 -10.68 -32.49
N CYS A 316 6.11 -11.62 -33.28
CA CYS A 316 6.14 -13.03 -32.90
C CYS A 316 7.19 -13.30 -31.85
N ILE A 317 6.77 -13.92 -30.76
CA ILE A 317 7.65 -14.41 -29.70
C ILE A 317 7.39 -15.90 -29.47
N MET A 318 8.44 -16.65 -29.14
CA MET A 318 8.29 -18.06 -28.78
C MET A 318 8.01 -18.17 -27.27
N VAL A 319 6.83 -18.66 -26.90
CA VAL A 319 6.47 -18.93 -25.49
C VAL A 319 6.18 -20.42 -25.38
N ASN A 320 6.87 -21.13 -24.49
CA ASN A 320 6.72 -22.58 -24.30
C ASN A 320 6.86 -23.41 -25.60
N ARG A 321 7.74 -22.98 -26.52
CA ARG A 321 7.98 -23.61 -27.83
C ARG A 321 6.81 -23.49 -28.83
N GLU A 322 5.85 -22.61 -28.58
CA GLU A 322 4.81 -22.22 -29.56
C GLU A 322 4.97 -20.74 -29.97
N PRO A 323 4.79 -20.39 -31.26
CA PRO A 323 4.81 -19.01 -31.72
C PRO A 323 3.54 -18.27 -31.26
N VAL A 324 3.71 -17.20 -30.49
CA VAL A 324 2.64 -16.35 -29.97
C VAL A 324 2.83 -14.92 -30.47
N CYS A 325 1.77 -14.31 -31.00
CA CYS A 325 1.80 -12.94 -31.49
C CYS A 325 1.51 -11.93 -30.36
N ARG A 326 2.36 -10.91 -30.24
CA ARG A 326 2.12 -9.73 -29.40
C ARG A 326 1.67 -8.58 -30.30
N CYS A 327 0.46 -8.11 -30.06
CA CYS A 327 -0.20 -7.14 -30.91
C CYS A 327 0.12 -5.70 -30.48
N PRO A 328 0.40 -4.79 -31.42
CA PRO A 328 0.66 -3.40 -31.08
C PRO A 328 -0.62 -2.68 -30.63
N ALA A 329 -0.44 -1.72 -29.74
CA ALA A 329 -1.48 -0.86 -29.22
C ALA A 329 -0.94 0.57 -29.06
N GLY A 330 -1.80 1.56 -29.31
CA GLY A 330 -1.54 2.98 -29.09
C GLY A 330 -2.64 3.61 -28.23
N ASP A 331 -2.59 4.93 -28.05
CA ASP A 331 -3.42 5.66 -27.08
C ASP A 331 -4.94 5.43 -27.21
N ASN A 332 -5.44 5.15 -28.42
CA ASN A 332 -6.88 5.00 -28.70
C ASN A 332 -7.23 3.82 -29.62
N TRP A 333 -6.31 2.89 -29.83
CA TRP A 333 -6.51 1.70 -30.68
C TRP A 333 -5.58 0.55 -30.27
N TRP A 334 -5.98 -0.68 -30.58
CA TRP A 334 -5.14 -1.86 -30.39
C TRP A 334 -5.47 -2.91 -31.45
N TYR A 335 -4.50 -3.75 -31.82
CA TYR A 335 -4.82 -4.99 -32.54
C TYR A 335 -5.02 -6.15 -31.55
N MET A 336 -5.88 -7.10 -31.90
CA MET A 336 -6.23 -8.26 -31.10
C MET A 336 -6.57 -9.46 -32.01
N GLY A 337 -6.59 -10.65 -31.44
CA GLY A 337 -6.73 -11.90 -32.20
C GLY A 337 -5.47 -12.75 -32.10
N LYS A 338 -5.52 -13.99 -32.60
CA LYS A 338 -4.42 -14.96 -32.45
C LYS A 338 -3.17 -14.53 -33.25
N LYS A 339 -3.37 -13.75 -34.31
CA LYS A 339 -2.32 -13.19 -35.18
C LYS A 339 -2.35 -11.66 -35.22
N CYS A 340 -3.09 -10.99 -34.34
CA CYS A 340 -3.29 -9.54 -34.38
C CYS A 340 -4.09 -9.05 -35.59
N GLU A 341 -4.96 -9.89 -36.12
CA GLU A 341 -5.72 -9.65 -37.35
C GLU A 341 -6.90 -8.67 -37.17
N ARG A 342 -7.33 -8.38 -35.93
CA ARG A 342 -8.50 -7.51 -35.65
C ARG A 342 -8.08 -6.20 -35.02
N LYS A 343 -8.58 -5.07 -35.52
CA LYS A 343 -8.38 -3.75 -34.90
C LYS A 343 -9.53 -3.40 -33.97
N GLY A 344 -9.22 -2.95 -32.77
CA GLY A 344 -10.15 -2.32 -31.84
C GLY A 344 -9.80 -0.85 -31.65
N SER A 345 -10.81 -0.02 -31.39
CA SER A 345 -10.62 1.39 -31.05
C SER A 345 -11.59 1.83 -29.95
N THR A 346 -11.16 2.79 -29.14
CA THR A 346 -11.99 3.42 -28.09
C THR A 346 -13.27 4.08 -28.66
N ARG A 347 -13.28 4.42 -29.97
CA ARG A 347 -14.46 4.97 -30.67
C ARG A 347 -15.58 3.95 -30.86
N GLU A 348 -15.27 2.65 -31.00
CA GLU A 348 -16.29 1.60 -31.12
C GLU A 348 -16.93 1.26 -29.77
N ASN A 349 -16.16 1.31 -28.69
CA ASN A 349 -16.70 1.14 -27.33
C ASN A 349 -17.62 2.30 -26.92
N THR A 350 -17.34 3.53 -27.37
CA THR A 350 -18.25 4.67 -27.16
C THR A 350 -19.52 4.56 -28.00
N VAL A 351 -19.46 4.04 -29.22
CA VAL A 351 -20.67 3.81 -30.05
C VAL A 351 -21.59 2.74 -29.45
N ILE A 352 -21.05 1.64 -28.90
CA ILE A 352 -21.85 0.58 -28.26
C ILE A 352 -22.45 1.04 -26.91
N ALA A 353 -21.70 1.81 -26.11
CA ALA A 353 -22.19 2.35 -24.84
C ALA A 353 -23.23 3.47 -25.02
N VAL A 354 -23.07 4.32 -26.04
CA VAL A 354 -24.00 5.43 -26.33
C VAL A 354 -25.29 4.92 -26.99
N SER A 355 -25.20 3.91 -27.88
CA SER A 355 -26.38 3.25 -28.46
C SER A 355 -27.25 2.59 -27.39
N SER A 356 -26.64 1.87 -26.44
CA SER A 356 -27.37 1.12 -25.41
C SER A 356 -28.08 2.04 -24.41
N THR A 357 -27.48 3.17 -24.05
CA THR A 357 -28.08 4.15 -23.14
C THR A 357 -29.21 4.94 -23.78
N ILE A 358 -29.07 5.40 -25.04
CA ILE A 358 -30.14 6.11 -25.75
C ILE A 358 -31.37 5.21 -25.93
N THR A 359 -31.19 3.93 -26.26
CA THR A 359 -32.31 3.00 -26.46
C THR A 359 -33.11 2.79 -25.16
N VAL A 360 -32.41 2.64 -24.02
CA VAL A 360 -33.07 2.51 -22.71
C VAL A 360 -33.81 3.79 -22.31
N PHE A 361 -33.22 4.96 -22.56
CA PHE A 361 -33.88 6.25 -22.29
C PHE A 361 -35.14 6.47 -23.14
N VAL A 362 -35.09 6.13 -24.43
CA VAL A 362 -36.26 6.24 -25.33
C VAL A 362 -37.37 5.27 -24.91
N VAL A 363 -37.03 4.02 -24.55
CA VAL A 363 -38.02 3.05 -24.06
C VAL A 363 -38.64 3.52 -22.74
N MET A 364 -37.85 4.04 -21.79
CA MET A 364 -38.36 4.58 -20.53
C MET A 364 -39.27 5.79 -20.75
N LEU A 365 -38.94 6.67 -21.71
CA LEU A 365 -39.79 7.81 -22.10
C LEU A 365 -41.12 7.35 -22.74
N ILE A 366 -41.08 6.37 -23.63
CA ILE A 366 -42.30 5.79 -24.21
C ILE A 366 -43.17 5.18 -23.12
N VAL A 367 -42.58 4.38 -22.22
CA VAL A 367 -43.31 3.77 -21.09
C VAL A 367 -43.95 4.83 -20.20
N THR A 368 -43.21 5.88 -19.81
CA THR A 368 -43.76 6.96 -18.98
C THR A 368 -44.86 7.74 -19.70
N ILE A 369 -44.70 8.07 -20.98
CA ILE A 369 -45.73 8.75 -21.77
C ILE A 369 -46.97 7.84 -21.91
N THR A 370 -46.81 6.56 -22.23
CA THR A 370 -47.95 5.63 -22.32
C THR A 370 -48.63 5.48 -20.97
N THR A 371 -47.88 5.41 -19.87
CA THR A 371 -48.44 5.31 -18.53
C THR A 371 -49.21 6.58 -18.17
N ALA A 372 -48.67 7.76 -18.47
CA ALA A 372 -49.33 9.04 -18.25
C ALA A 372 -50.60 9.18 -19.11
N VAL A 373 -50.58 8.76 -20.37
CA VAL A 373 -51.75 8.76 -21.27
C VAL A 373 -52.80 7.77 -20.79
N CYS A 374 -52.40 6.55 -20.41
CA CYS A 374 -53.30 5.55 -19.84
C CYS A 374 -53.94 6.04 -18.54
N LEU A 375 -53.15 6.65 -17.64
CA LEU A 375 -53.66 7.25 -16.41
C LEU A 375 -54.61 8.41 -16.71
N LYS A 376 -54.28 9.28 -17.66
CA LYS A 376 -55.15 10.39 -18.07
C LYS A 376 -56.45 9.90 -18.72
N LYS A 377 -56.40 8.83 -19.53
CA LYS A 377 -57.58 8.18 -20.11
C LYS A 377 -58.43 7.51 -19.03
N LYS A 378 -57.80 6.84 -18.06
CA LYS A 378 -58.49 6.22 -16.91
C LYS A 378 -59.12 7.27 -16.00
N TYR A 379 -58.47 8.41 -15.79
CA TYR A 379 -59.04 9.56 -15.09
C TYR A 379 -60.20 10.20 -15.87
N LYS A 380 -60.10 10.28 -17.21
CA LYS A 380 -61.18 10.82 -18.04
C LYS A 380 -62.41 9.89 -18.10
N GLN A 381 -62.20 8.58 -18.27
CA GLN A 381 -63.27 7.57 -18.15
C GLN A 381 -63.85 7.49 -16.74
N GLY A 382 -63.02 7.64 -15.71
CA GLY A 382 -63.48 7.73 -14.32
C GLY A 382 -64.30 9.00 -14.06
N ARG A 383 -64.06 10.09 -14.79
CA ARG A 383 -64.85 11.31 -14.72
C ARG A 383 -66.16 11.20 -15.50
N GLU A 384 -66.13 10.64 -16.71
CA GLU A 384 -67.34 10.39 -17.52
C GLU A 384 -68.29 9.37 -16.86
N ASN A 385 -67.77 8.30 -16.23
CA ASN A 385 -68.59 7.37 -15.43
C ASN A 385 -69.16 8.01 -14.16
N LYS A 386 -68.49 9.02 -13.59
CA LYS A 386 -68.98 9.72 -12.39
C LYS A 386 -70.05 10.75 -12.74
N ASP A 387 -69.90 11.43 -13.89
CA ASP A 387 -70.90 12.37 -14.42
C ASP A 387 -72.14 11.63 -14.97
N SER A 388 -71.99 10.39 -15.46
CA SER A 388 -73.10 9.50 -15.85
C SER A 388 -73.89 8.94 -14.66
N LEU A 389 -73.27 8.72 -13.50
CA LEU A 389 -73.96 8.22 -12.30
C LEU A 389 -74.76 9.30 -11.55
N THR A 390 -74.50 10.58 -11.83
CA THR A 390 -75.23 11.71 -11.23
C THR A 390 -76.43 12.19 -12.04
N LEU A 391 -76.78 11.49 -13.13
CA LEU A 391 -77.93 11.81 -14.00
C LEU A 391 -79.06 10.75 -13.96
N GLU A 392 -78.94 9.73 -13.11
CA GLU A 392 -79.99 8.69 -12.89
C GLU A 392 -80.43 8.57 -11.41
N GLU A 393 -80.46 9.68 -10.66
CA GLU A 393 -81.17 9.74 -9.36
C GLU A 393 -82.22 10.85 -9.35
#